data_AF-A0A372R2D2-F1
#
_entry.id   AF-A0A372R2D2-F1
#
_cell.length_a   1.000
_cell.length_b   1.000
_cell.length_c   1.000
_cell.angle_alpha   90.00
_cell.angle_beta   90.00
_cell.angle_gamma   90.00
#
_symmetry.space_group_name_H-M   'P 1'
#
loop_
_entity.id
_entity.type
_entity.pdbx_description
1 polymer ?
#
loop_
_entity_poly.entity_id
_entity_poly.type
_entity_poly.pdbx_seq_one_letter_code
_entity_poly.pdbx_strand_id
1 'polypeptide(L)'
;MKSRVFSSRGSRFVNADGQYTVREEQDSRPRIYENDEGMEVVEEDKFSHIVNSFTYSKKPRKNERWTLDDTELFFKALSRWGTDFEIISRKIFDNRKSRDQVKNKYKRERKINPLRVYKALDTRIPIEPEELEIISRYTEELATIQADNDIQGEATEVNQDDIVNDVEGGSTEENREAFDLI
;
A
#
# COMPACT_ATOMS: atom_id res chain seq x y z
N MET A 1 -35.35 46.63 -6.67
CA MET A 1 -34.53 45.92 -7.69
C MET A 1 -33.29 45.38 -6.99
N LYS A 2 -32.98 44.08 -7.17
CA LYS A 2 -31.89 43.38 -6.46
C LYS A 2 -30.53 43.86 -7.00
N SER A 3 -29.72 44.52 -6.19
CA SER A 3 -28.32 44.82 -6.55
C SER A 3 -27.46 43.58 -6.32
N ARG A 4 -26.71 43.19 -7.35
CA ARG A 4 -25.81 42.04 -7.35
C ARG A 4 -24.53 42.44 -6.60
N VAL A 5 -24.27 41.82 -5.46
CA VAL A 5 -23.01 42.01 -4.72
C VAL A 5 -21.95 41.13 -5.38
N PHE A 6 -21.03 41.71 -6.14
CA PHE A 6 -19.87 40.99 -6.65
C PHE A 6 -18.80 40.93 -5.55
N SER A 7 -18.53 39.73 -5.06
CA SER A 7 -17.46 39.44 -4.10
C SER A 7 -16.10 39.63 -4.76
N SER A 8 -15.35 40.66 -4.35
CA SER A 8 -13.96 40.88 -4.75
C SER A 8 -13.04 39.82 -4.12
N ARG A 9 -12.75 38.75 -4.87
CA ARG A 9 -11.69 37.79 -4.52
C ARG A 9 -10.61 37.72 -5.61
N GLY A 10 -10.24 38.87 -6.17
CA GLY A 10 -9.11 39.00 -7.09
C GLY A 10 -8.75 40.46 -7.37
N SER A 11 -7.57 40.72 -7.91
CA SER A 11 -6.99 42.08 -8.08
C SER A 11 -7.65 42.97 -9.16
N ARG A 12 -8.92 42.69 -9.52
CA ARG A 12 -9.65 43.44 -10.55
C ARG A 12 -10.79 44.24 -9.91
N PHE A 13 -10.71 45.56 -10.05
CA PHE A 13 -11.76 46.50 -9.62
C PHE A 13 -12.35 47.22 -10.83
N VAL A 14 -13.63 47.61 -10.72
CA VAL A 14 -14.37 48.37 -11.76
C VAL A 14 -14.58 49.78 -11.24
N ASN A 15 -14.15 50.80 -11.99
CA ASN A 15 -14.36 52.20 -11.63
C ASN A 15 -15.81 52.63 -11.91
N ALA A 16 -16.22 53.81 -11.44
CA ALA A 16 -17.57 54.34 -11.62
C ALA A 16 -18.02 54.42 -13.09
N ASP A 17 -17.06 54.54 -14.03
CA ASP A 17 -17.30 54.59 -15.48
C ASP A 17 -17.35 53.19 -16.14
N GLY A 18 -17.37 52.10 -15.36
CA GLY A 18 -17.48 50.73 -15.87
C GLY A 18 -16.19 50.16 -16.47
N GLN A 19 -15.09 50.92 -16.46
CA GLN A 19 -13.79 50.48 -16.96
C GLN A 19 -13.03 49.68 -15.90
N TYR A 20 -12.46 48.53 -16.29
CA TYR A 20 -11.62 47.71 -15.42
C TYR A 20 -10.26 48.37 -15.24
N THR A 21 -9.89 48.68 -14.00
CA THR A 21 -8.52 49.10 -13.67
C THR A 21 -7.90 48.06 -12.75
N VAL A 22 -6.71 47.60 -13.12
CA VAL A 22 -5.89 46.74 -12.27
C VAL A 22 -5.14 47.68 -11.33
N ARG A 23 -5.33 47.54 -10.02
CA ARG A 23 -4.53 48.29 -9.06
C ARG A 23 -3.11 47.72 -9.15
N GLU A 24 -2.17 48.54 -9.57
CA GLU A 24 -0.73 48.22 -9.57
C GLU A 24 -0.22 48.28 -8.13
N GLU A 25 -0.71 47.39 -7.27
CA GLU A 25 0.01 47.04 -6.06
C GLU A 25 1.15 46.13 -6.51
N GLN A 26 2.39 46.52 -6.22
CA GLN A 26 3.53 45.61 -6.33
C GLN A 26 3.17 44.37 -5.52
N ASP A 27 2.85 43.26 -6.20
CA ASP A 27 2.63 41.95 -5.60
C ASP A 27 4.00 41.40 -5.16
N SER A 28 4.73 42.18 -4.36
CA SER A 28 5.81 41.71 -3.51
C SER A 28 5.14 41.04 -2.32
N ARG A 29 4.43 39.94 -2.57
CA ARG A 29 4.34 38.91 -1.56
C ARG A 29 5.79 38.46 -1.38
N PRO A 30 6.47 38.78 -0.27
CA PRO A 30 7.74 38.12 -0.01
C PRO A 30 7.45 36.63 -0.14
N ARG A 31 8.31 35.89 -0.86
CA ARG A 31 8.35 34.44 -0.69
C ARG A 31 8.73 34.26 0.77
N ILE A 32 7.74 34.15 1.65
CA ILE A 32 8.00 33.89 3.04
C ILE A 32 8.45 32.44 3.04
N TYR A 33 9.76 32.22 3.07
CA TYR A 33 10.30 30.99 3.64
C TYR A 33 9.95 31.09 5.12
N GLU A 34 8.70 30.76 5.46
CA GLU A 34 8.22 30.77 6.84
C GLU A 34 9.00 29.69 7.58
N ASN A 35 10.09 30.14 8.23
CA ASN A 35 10.83 29.49 9.29
C ASN A 35 11.89 28.47 8.84
N ASP A 36 13.09 28.99 8.52
CA ASP A 36 14.34 28.20 8.59
C ASP A 36 14.80 27.98 10.05
N GLU A 37 14.13 28.61 11.02
CA GLU A 37 14.37 28.44 12.46
C GLU A 37 14.04 26.99 12.88
N GLY A 38 15.08 26.15 12.97
CA GLY A 38 14.98 24.74 13.34
C GLY A 38 15.41 23.74 12.26
N MET A 39 15.79 24.21 11.07
CA MET A 39 16.40 23.36 10.05
C MET A 39 17.87 23.05 10.42
N GLU A 40 18.25 21.78 10.33
CA GLU A 40 19.62 21.34 10.61
C GLU A 40 20.55 21.77 9.46
N VAL A 41 21.60 22.52 9.78
CA VAL A 41 22.67 22.83 8.82
C VAL A 41 23.59 21.62 8.72
N VAL A 42 23.56 20.94 7.57
CA VAL A 42 24.40 19.76 7.27
C VAL A 42 25.43 20.13 6.21
N GLU A 43 26.71 19.80 6.44
CA GLU A 43 27.76 19.94 5.43
C GLU A 43 27.66 18.82 4.38
N GLU A 44 27.48 19.19 3.11
CA GLU A 44 27.39 18.22 2.00
C GLU A 44 28.77 17.97 1.36
N ASP A 45 29.21 16.70 1.33
CA ASP A 45 30.36 16.25 0.52
C ASP A 45 29.89 15.52 -0.75
N LYS A 46 30.78 15.31 -1.74
CA LYS A 46 30.50 14.59 -3.00
C LYS A 46 30.03 13.15 -2.79
N PHE A 47 30.25 12.60 -1.60
CA PHE A 47 29.81 11.25 -1.20
C PHE A 47 28.60 11.26 -0.25
N SER A 48 28.06 12.43 0.09
CA SER A 48 26.90 12.55 0.99
C SER A 48 25.63 11.93 0.38
N HIS A 49 25.48 12.01 -0.95
CA HIS A 49 24.27 11.58 -1.67
C HIS A 49 24.61 10.61 -2.82
N ILE A 50 24.93 9.36 -2.47
CA ILE A 50 25.13 8.31 -3.47
C ILE A 50 23.79 7.71 -3.87
N VAL A 51 23.39 7.93 -5.11
CA VAL A 51 22.17 7.37 -5.70
C VAL A 51 22.50 6.21 -6.63
N ASN A 52 21.70 5.15 -6.58
CA ASN A 52 21.70 4.08 -7.57
C ASN A 52 20.28 3.90 -8.13
N SER A 53 20.12 3.01 -9.12
CA SER A 53 18.82 2.73 -9.74
C SER A 53 17.73 2.26 -8.76
N PHE A 54 18.11 1.81 -7.55
CA PHE A 54 17.20 1.34 -6.51
C PHE A 54 16.97 2.36 -5.37
N THR A 55 17.64 3.52 -5.35
CA THR A 55 17.57 4.46 -4.21
C THR A 55 16.17 5.01 -3.98
N TYR A 56 15.44 5.36 -5.05
CA TYR A 56 14.07 5.87 -4.99
C TYR A 56 13.02 4.80 -5.36
N SER A 57 13.42 3.53 -5.40
CA SER A 57 12.49 2.45 -5.71
C SER A 57 11.55 2.20 -4.53
N LYS A 58 10.31 1.81 -4.82
CA LYS A 58 9.32 1.35 -3.82
C LYS A 58 9.77 0.02 -3.23
N LYS A 59 10.74 0.04 -2.30
CA LYS A 59 11.18 -1.17 -1.61
C LYS A 59 10.10 -1.57 -0.60
N PRO A 60 9.68 -2.85 -0.57
CA PRO A 60 8.91 -3.34 0.56
C PRO A 60 9.72 -3.14 1.84
N ARG A 61 9.04 -2.96 2.98
CA ARG A 61 9.68 -2.83 4.30
C ARG A 61 10.76 -3.91 4.44
N LYS A 62 11.88 -3.54 5.07
CA LYS A 62 13.05 -4.41 5.24
C LYS A 62 12.60 -5.79 5.70
N ASN A 63 12.85 -6.81 4.87
CA ASN A 63 12.40 -8.17 5.14
C ASN A 63 13.12 -8.69 6.40
N GLU A 64 12.37 -8.81 7.50
CA GLU A 64 12.92 -9.38 8.72
C GLU A 64 13.09 -10.90 8.54
N ARG A 65 14.24 -11.42 8.94
CA ARG A 65 14.59 -12.85 8.80
C ARG A 65 13.66 -13.72 9.64
N TRP A 66 13.37 -14.92 9.17
CA TRP A 66 12.59 -15.90 9.93
C TRP A 66 13.48 -16.56 10.96
N THR A 67 13.15 -16.40 12.24
CA THR A 67 13.76 -17.18 13.33
C THR A 67 13.08 -18.55 13.45
N LEU A 68 13.67 -19.44 14.25
CA LEU A 68 13.05 -20.73 14.57
C LEU A 68 11.76 -20.51 15.34
N ASP A 69 11.78 -19.65 16.35
CA ASP A 69 10.62 -19.27 17.17
C ASP A 69 9.50 -18.66 16.31
N ASP A 70 9.83 -17.76 15.38
CA ASP A 70 8.84 -17.20 14.43
C ASP A 70 8.21 -18.31 13.57
N THR A 71 8.98 -19.34 13.22
CA THR A 71 8.49 -20.46 12.42
C THR A 71 7.54 -21.34 13.23
N GLU A 72 7.82 -21.57 14.52
CA GLU A 72 6.91 -22.29 15.42
C GLU A 72 5.61 -21.53 15.66
N LEU A 73 5.71 -20.22 15.94
CA LEU A 73 4.57 -19.31 16.02
C LEU A 73 3.72 -19.34 14.76
N PHE A 74 4.35 -19.36 13.58
CA PHE A 74 3.65 -19.48 12.30
C PHE A 74 2.83 -20.77 12.18
N PHE A 75 3.38 -21.92 12.58
CA PHE A 75 2.62 -23.18 12.55
C PHE A 75 1.47 -23.20 13.56
N LYS A 76 1.68 -22.65 14.77
CA LYS A 76 0.60 -22.48 15.76
C LYS A 76 -0.50 -21.57 15.22
N ALA A 77 -0.13 -20.50 14.52
CA ALA A 77 -1.05 -19.57 13.89
C ALA A 77 -1.85 -20.22 12.75
N LEU A 78 -1.23 -21.07 11.93
CA LEU A 78 -1.94 -21.85 10.92
C LEU A 78 -3.00 -22.77 11.54
N SER A 79 -2.69 -23.41 12.66
CA SER A 79 -3.66 -24.24 13.41
C SER A 79 -4.81 -23.45 14.04
N ARG A 80 -4.59 -22.16 14.28
CA ARG A 80 -5.56 -21.24 14.87
C ARG A 80 -6.51 -20.66 13.83
N TRP A 81 -5.96 -19.92 12.88
CA TRP A 81 -6.70 -19.09 11.91
C TRP A 81 -6.76 -19.71 10.51
N GLY A 82 -6.01 -20.78 10.25
CA GLY A 82 -5.92 -21.37 8.92
C GLY A 82 -5.08 -20.51 7.98
N THR A 83 -5.56 -20.29 6.76
CA THR A 83 -4.81 -19.61 5.68
C THR A 83 -5.06 -18.11 5.59
N ASP A 84 -5.69 -17.49 6.60
CA ASP A 84 -5.83 -16.03 6.63
C ASP A 84 -4.49 -15.37 7.03
N PHE A 85 -3.71 -15.01 6.02
CA PHE A 85 -2.38 -14.44 6.20
C PHE A 85 -2.40 -13.01 6.76
N GLU A 86 -3.50 -12.28 6.60
CA GLU A 86 -3.62 -10.91 7.07
C GLU A 86 -3.81 -10.91 8.59
N ILE A 87 -4.70 -11.78 9.08
CA ILE A 87 -4.90 -12.00 10.52
C ILE A 87 -3.59 -12.48 11.17
N ILE A 88 -2.91 -13.47 10.57
CA ILE A 88 -1.64 -13.98 11.10
C ILE A 88 -0.58 -12.87 11.15
N SER A 89 -0.45 -12.08 10.09
CA SER A 89 0.50 -10.97 9.99
C SER A 89 0.28 -9.93 11.10
N ARG A 90 -0.97 -9.55 11.34
CA ARG A 90 -1.32 -8.50 12.30
C ARG A 90 -1.29 -8.98 13.75
N LYS A 91 -1.76 -10.21 14.03
CA LYS A 91 -1.99 -10.69 15.41
C LYS A 91 -0.82 -11.44 16.03
N ILE A 92 -0.09 -12.20 15.23
CA ILE A 92 1.03 -12.99 15.75
C ILE A 92 2.34 -12.23 15.64
N PHE A 93 2.44 -11.41 14.59
CA PHE A 93 3.68 -10.73 14.28
C PHE A 93 3.57 -9.21 14.46
N ASP A 94 2.46 -8.65 14.95
CA ASP A 94 2.27 -7.22 15.19
C ASP A 94 2.75 -6.32 14.03
N ASN A 95 2.48 -6.74 12.79
CA ASN A 95 2.97 -6.09 11.56
C ASN A 95 4.51 -6.04 11.38
N ARG A 96 5.30 -6.75 12.21
CA ARG A 96 6.73 -7.01 11.99
C ARG A 96 6.94 -7.81 10.72
N LYS A 97 6.12 -8.85 10.52
CA LYS A 97 5.98 -9.55 9.24
C LYS A 97 4.81 -8.95 8.48
N SER A 98 4.95 -8.81 7.16
CA SER A 98 3.86 -8.42 6.25
C SER A 98 3.11 -9.65 5.74
N ARG A 99 1.83 -9.49 5.39
CA ARG A 99 0.97 -10.54 4.78
C ARG A 99 1.64 -11.29 3.63
N ASP A 100 2.35 -10.58 2.74
CA ASP A 100 3.05 -11.23 1.63
C ASP A 100 4.23 -12.07 2.09
N GLN A 101 4.92 -11.67 3.16
CA GLN A 101 5.99 -12.47 3.76
C GLN A 101 5.43 -13.74 4.41
N VAL A 102 4.29 -13.64 5.10
CA VAL A 102 3.58 -14.80 5.70
C VAL A 102 3.11 -15.76 4.59
N LYS A 103 2.51 -15.24 3.52
CA LYS A 103 2.12 -16.02 2.33
C LYS A 103 3.33 -16.71 1.69
N ASN A 104 4.45 -16.01 1.53
CA ASN A 104 5.66 -16.59 0.97
C ASN A 104 6.28 -17.65 1.89
N LYS A 105 6.19 -17.49 3.22
CA LYS A 105 6.56 -18.52 4.18
C LYS A 105 5.69 -19.75 4.02
N TYR A 106 4.37 -19.60 3.94
CA TYR A 106 3.46 -20.72 3.67
C TYR A 106 3.82 -21.47 2.38
N LYS A 107 4.03 -20.74 1.27
CA LYS A 107 4.44 -21.35 -0.01
C LYS A 107 5.77 -22.11 0.10
N ARG A 108 6.74 -21.56 0.84
CA ARG A 108 8.03 -22.21 1.07
C ARG A 108 7.87 -23.48 1.92
N GLU A 109 7.14 -23.41 3.03
CA GLU A 109 6.92 -24.55 3.92
C GLU A 109 6.13 -25.66 3.22
N ARG A 110 5.17 -25.34 2.36
CA ARG A 110 4.48 -26.36 1.54
C ARG A 110 5.41 -27.12 0.59
N LYS A 111 6.47 -26.47 0.11
CA LYS A 111 7.47 -27.11 -0.76
C LYS A 111 8.49 -27.93 0.03
N ILE A 112 8.94 -27.42 1.17
CA ILE A 112 10.01 -28.06 1.97
C ILE A 112 9.43 -29.16 2.88
N ASN A 113 8.35 -28.86 3.60
CA ASN A 113 7.76 -29.70 4.64
C ASN A 113 6.22 -29.76 4.54
N PRO A 114 5.66 -30.37 3.48
CA PRO A 114 4.22 -30.41 3.28
C PRO A 114 3.47 -31.06 4.46
N LEU A 115 3.98 -32.15 5.01
CA LEU A 115 3.36 -32.87 6.14
C LEU A 115 3.15 -31.99 7.38
N ARG A 116 4.07 -31.08 7.67
CA ARG A 116 3.97 -30.19 8.83
C ARG A 116 2.88 -29.14 8.62
N VAL A 117 2.74 -28.64 7.39
CA VAL A 117 1.66 -27.72 7.02
C VAL A 117 0.31 -28.43 7.08
N TYR A 118 0.21 -29.64 6.54
CA TYR A 118 -1.03 -30.43 6.61
C TYR A 118 -1.43 -30.72 8.04
N LYS A 119 -0.49 -31.18 8.88
CA LYS A 119 -0.75 -31.41 10.30
C LYS A 119 -1.25 -30.14 11.00
N ALA A 120 -0.61 -29.00 10.73
CA ALA A 120 -1.04 -27.74 11.34
C ALA A 120 -2.46 -27.36 10.92
N LEU A 121 -2.84 -27.57 9.66
CA LEU A 121 -4.20 -27.27 9.17
C LEU A 121 -5.25 -28.26 9.67
N ASP A 122 -4.88 -29.51 9.91
CA ASP A 122 -5.76 -30.56 10.44
C ASP A 122 -6.04 -30.36 11.94
N THR A 123 -5.01 -29.97 12.71
CA THR A 123 -5.15 -29.68 14.14
C THR A 123 -5.75 -28.30 14.36
N ARG A 124 -7.08 -28.18 14.37
CA ARG A 124 -7.75 -26.91 14.65
C ARG A 124 -7.77 -26.60 16.15
N ILE A 125 -7.19 -25.46 16.53
CA ILE A 125 -7.21 -24.98 17.92
C ILE A 125 -8.45 -24.07 18.12
N PRO A 126 -9.28 -24.25 19.18
CA PRO A 126 -10.57 -23.54 19.36
C PRO A 126 -10.44 -22.05 19.65
N ILE A 127 -10.98 -21.17 18.79
CA ILE A 127 -10.81 -19.71 18.89
C ILE A 127 -11.41 -19.15 20.18
N GLU A 128 -10.62 -18.43 20.97
CA GLU A 128 -11.08 -17.81 22.21
C GLU A 128 -12.01 -16.64 21.86
N PRO A 129 -13.08 -16.40 22.64
CA PRO A 129 -14.12 -15.44 22.28
C PRO A 129 -13.59 -14.01 22.09
N GLU A 130 -12.61 -13.60 22.89
CA GLU A 130 -11.97 -12.28 22.79
C GLU A 130 -11.22 -12.09 21.44
N GLU A 131 -10.68 -13.16 20.87
CA GLU A 131 -10.01 -13.11 19.56
C GLU A 131 -11.01 -12.93 18.41
N LEU A 132 -12.25 -13.39 18.57
CA LEU A 132 -13.31 -13.28 17.56
C LEU A 132 -13.84 -11.85 17.43
N GLU A 133 -14.03 -11.14 18.53
CA GLU A 133 -14.51 -9.74 18.52
C GLU A 133 -13.55 -8.79 17.79
N ILE A 134 -12.26 -9.11 17.82
CA ILE A 134 -11.27 -8.28 17.12
C ILE A 134 -11.27 -8.58 15.62
N ILE A 135 -11.55 -9.83 15.23
CA ILE A 135 -11.71 -10.21 13.82
C ILE A 135 -12.97 -9.56 13.25
N SER A 136 -14.09 -9.55 13.98
CA SER A 136 -15.32 -8.89 13.52
C SER A 136 -15.12 -7.39 13.31
N ARG A 137 -14.53 -6.70 14.29
CA ARG A 137 -14.18 -5.27 14.16
C ARG A 137 -13.28 -5.01 12.94
N TYR A 138 -12.30 -5.87 12.70
CA TYR A 138 -11.44 -5.74 11.52
C TYR A 138 -12.20 -5.91 10.20
N THR A 139 -13.12 -6.89 10.12
CA THR A 139 -13.92 -7.08 8.91
C THR A 139 -14.82 -5.88 8.61
N GLU A 140 -15.32 -5.23 9.65
CA GLU A 140 -16.09 -3.99 9.54
C GLU A 140 -15.22 -2.81 9.05
N GLU A 141 -14.01 -2.66 9.57
CA GLU A 141 -13.04 -1.66 9.11
C GLU A 141 -12.64 -1.85 7.64
N LEU A 142 -12.50 -3.08 7.17
CA LEU A 142 -12.21 -3.33 5.74
C LEU A 142 -13.38 -2.95 4.83
N ALA A 143 -14.60 -3.17 5.29
CA ALA A 143 -15.80 -2.85 4.50
C ALA A 143 -15.94 -1.34 4.27
N THR A 144 -15.55 -0.51 5.25
CA THR A 144 -15.58 0.95 5.09
C THR A 144 -14.50 1.46 4.15
N ILE A 145 -13.27 0.93 4.24
CA ILE A 145 -12.17 1.30 3.34
C ILE A 145 -12.48 0.94 1.89
N GLN A 146 -13.13 -0.21 1.63
CA GLN A 146 -13.51 -0.59 0.27
C GLN A 146 -14.52 0.38 -0.34
N ALA A 147 -15.53 0.81 0.44
CA ALA A 147 -16.51 1.79 0.01
C ALA A 147 -15.89 3.14 -0.38
N ASP A 148 -14.85 3.59 0.32
CA ASP A 148 -14.12 4.82 0.01
C ASP A 148 -13.25 4.70 -1.26
N ASN A 149 -12.68 3.52 -1.52
CA ASN A 149 -11.89 3.26 -2.73
C ASN A 149 -12.76 3.11 -3.98
N ASP A 150 -13.97 2.55 -3.86
CA ASP A 150 -14.92 2.41 -4.96
C ASP A 150 -15.45 3.78 -5.45
N ILE A 151 -15.34 4.85 -4.63
CA ILE A 151 -15.65 6.24 -5.02
C ILE A 151 -14.51 6.88 -5.86
N GLN A 152 -13.27 6.41 -5.74
CA GLN A 152 -12.10 6.95 -6.45
C GLN A 152 -11.74 6.15 -7.73
N GLY A 153 -12.38 5.01 -7.97
CA GLY A 153 -12.11 4.12 -9.10
C GLY A 153 -12.71 4.54 -10.45
N GLU A 154 -13.57 5.56 -10.50
CA GLU A 154 -14.22 6.05 -11.73
C GLU A 154 -13.38 7.07 -12.53
N ALA A 155 -12.06 7.13 -12.30
CA ALA A 155 -11.18 8.05 -13.01
C ALA A 155 -9.84 7.42 -13.42
N THR A 156 -9.85 6.24 -14.05
CA THR A 156 -8.75 5.82 -14.93
C THR A 156 -9.27 4.88 -16.01
N GLU A 157 -9.86 5.45 -17.07
CA GLU A 157 -10.08 4.73 -18.32
C GLU A 157 -8.73 4.51 -18.99
N VAL A 158 -8.15 3.32 -18.79
CA VAL A 158 -6.98 2.86 -19.56
C VAL A 158 -7.46 2.48 -20.96
N ASN A 159 -7.13 3.31 -21.96
CA ASN A 159 -7.38 3.02 -23.38
C ASN A 159 -6.69 1.71 -23.78
N GLN A 160 -7.45 0.82 -24.40
CA GLN A 160 -7.07 -0.57 -24.69
C GLN A 160 -6.11 -0.71 -25.90
N ASP A 161 -5.73 0.40 -26.52
CA ASP A 161 -5.01 0.46 -27.79
C ASP A 161 -3.48 0.46 -27.66
N ASP A 162 -2.93 0.60 -26.44
CA ASP A 162 -1.48 0.69 -26.20
C ASP A 162 -0.79 -0.66 -25.90
N ILE A 163 -1.52 -1.78 -25.96
CA ILE A 163 -0.92 -3.13 -25.83
C ILE A 163 -0.48 -3.61 -27.22
N VAL A 164 0.74 -3.23 -27.61
CA VAL A 164 1.43 -3.88 -28.74
C VAL A 164 1.74 -5.34 -28.38
N ASN A 165 1.02 -6.25 -29.02
CA ASN A 165 1.27 -7.69 -28.96
C ASN A 165 2.48 -8.06 -29.83
N ASP A 166 3.67 -8.07 -29.25
CA ASP A 166 4.79 -8.82 -29.83
C ASP A 166 4.74 -10.27 -29.33
N VAL A 167 3.93 -11.07 -30.05
CA VAL A 167 3.88 -12.53 -29.91
C VAL A 167 4.97 -13.12 -30.79
N GLU A 168 6.02 -13.66 -30.18
CA GLU A 168 6.84 -14.72 -30.78
C GLU A 168 6.91 -15.96 -29.87
N GLY A 169 6.16 -16.98 -30.28
CA GLY A 169 6.53 -18.40 -30.35
C GLY A 169 7.26 -19.07 -29.18
N GLY A 170 6.57 -20.02 -28.53
CA GLY A 170 7.21 -21.06 -27.72
C GLY A 170 6.23 -22.10 -27.18
N SER A 171 5.71 -22.97 -28.03
CA SER A 171 4.93 -24.15 -27.63
C SER A 171 5.83 -25.15 -26.90
N THR A 172 5.50 -25.48 -25.65
CA THR A 172 5.97 -26.71 -25.00
C THR A 172 4.80 -27.41 -24.35
N GLU A 173 4.29 -28.40 -25.07
CA GLU A 173 3.16 -29.28 -24.77
C GLU A 173 3.48 -30.31 -23.67
N GLU A 174 4.60 -30.16 -22.95
CA GLU A 174 5.17 -31.21 -22.08
C GLU A 174 4.66 -31.20 -20.63
N ASN A 175 3.84 -30.23 -20.22
CA ASN A 175 3.35 -30.14 -18.82
C ASN A 175 1.99 -30.83 -18.58
N ARG A 176 1.46 -31.58 -19.57
CA ARG A 176 0.17 -32.28 -19.42
C ARG A 176 0.28 -33.70 -18.86
N GLU A 177 1.47 -34.30 -18.81
CA GLU A 177 1.63 -35.69 -18.34
C GLU A 177 2.08 -35.83 -16.86
N ALA A 178 2.29 -34.73 -16.14
CA ALA A 178 2.73 -34.79 -14.74
C ALA A 178 1.60 -34.75 -13.69
N PHE A 179 0.33 -34.80 -14.11
CA PHE A 179 -0.82 -34.63 -13.20
C PHE A 179 -1.66 -35.89 -12.94
N ASP A 180 -1.28 -37.05 -13.49
CA ASP A 180 -2.06 -38.30 -13.34
C ASP A 180 -1.38 -39.41 -12.52
N LEU A 181 -0.34 -39.09 -11.76
CA LEU A 181 0.27 -40.02 -10.79
C LEU A 181 0.66 -39.29 -9.50
N ILE A 182 -0.31 -39.11 -8.61
CA ILE A 182 -0.25 -39.17 -7.12
C ILE A 182 -1.68 -39.10 -6.59
#